data_AF-A0A125QA94-F1
#
_entry.id   AF-A0A125QA94-F1
#
_cell.length_a   1.000
_cell.length_b   1.000
_cell.length_c   1.000
_cell.angle_alpha   90.00
_cell.angle_beta   90.00
_cell.angle_gamma   90.00
#
_symmetry.space_group_name_H-M   'P 1'
#
loop_
_entity.id
_entity.type
_entity.pdbx_description
1 polymer ?
#
loop_
_entity_poly.entity_id
_entity_poly.type
_entity_poly.pdbx_seq_one_letter_code
_entity_poly.pdbx_strand_id
1 'polypeptide(L)'
;MTDDQKALADELDRLSADAARLADCVRRLGRAGDGIDDLREGFFLTVAQAATVCGVTDQAVYNWIGDAERMGRPIAEKRANVWIIDTARLFAYVEKHRGGLPARVEVENRLREFWPKWSEPKEWRPDEMERVSE
;
A
#
# COMPACT_ATOMS: atom_id res chain seq x y z
N MET A 1 -1.26 24.12 30.78
CA MET A 1 -2.04 22.90 30.50
C MET A 1 -1.94 22.03 31.73
N THR A 2 -3.05 21.61 32.31
CA THR A 2 -3.03 20.73 33.49
C THR A 2 -2.75 19.29 33.07
N ASP A 3 -2.22 18.48 33.98
CA ASP A 3 -1.94 17.06 33.70
C ASP A 3 -3.22 16.32 33.27
N ASP A 4 -4.37 16.70 33.82
CA ASP A 4 -5.68 16.18 33.45
C ASP A 4 -6.06 16.50 31.99
N GLN A 5 -5.71 17.70 31.49
CA GLN A 5 -5.96 18.07 30.09
C GLN A 5 -5.09 17.27 29.14
N LYS A 6 -3.88 16.90 29.56
CA LYS A 6 -2.95 16.09 28.76
C LYS A 6 -3.42 14.63 28.69
N ALA A 7 -3.83 14.06 29.82
CA ALA A 7 -4.39 12.71 29.87
C ALA A 7 -5.64 12.59 28.99
N LEU A 8 -6.52 13.61 29.02
CA LEU A 8 -7.71 13.64 28.18
C LEU A 8 -7.37 13.69 26.68
N ALA A 9 -6.34 14.45 26.29
CA ALA A 9 -5.89 14.52 24.90
C ALA A 9 -5.32 13.18 24.41
N ASP A 10 -4.49 12.52 25.22
CA ASP A 10 -3.93 11.21 24.90
C ASP A 10 -5.03 10.13 24.75
N GLU A 11 -6.07 10.20 25.59
CA GLU A 11 -7.23 9.31 25.50
C GLU A 11 -8.09 9.60 24.26
N LEU A 12 -8.25 10.86 23.88
CA LEU A 12 -8.94 11.25 22.65
C LEU A 12 -8.19 10.74 21.41
N ASP A 13 -6.86 10.85 21.37
CA ASP A 13 -6.03 10.35 20.28
C ASP A 13 -6.11 8.82 20.17
N ARG A 14 -6.11 8.12 21.30
CA ARG A 14 -6.30 6.67 21.34
C ARG A 14 -7.67 6.26 20.79
N LEU A 15 -8.75 6.92 21.24
CA LEU A 15 -10.11 6.66 20.77
C LEU A 15 -10.25 6.95 19.28
N SER A 16 -9.61 8.00 18.77
CA SER A 16 -9.58 8.33 17.34
C SER A 16 -8.88 7.23 16.53
N ALA A 17 -7.77 6.69 17.03
CA ALA A 17 -7.06 5.58 16.40
C ALA A 17 -7.86 4.26 16.45
N ASP A 18 -8.62 4.01 17.51
CA ASP A 18 -9.52 2.85 17.62
C ASP A 18 -10.70 3.00 16.65
N ALA A 19 -11.29 4.19 16.54
CA ALA A 19 -12.38 4.48 15.59
C ALA A 19 -11.93 4.33 14.13
N ALA A 20 -10.72 4.78 13.78
CA ALA A 20 -10.16 4.58 12.44
C ALA A 20 -9.98 3.10 12.10
N ARG A 21 -9.50 2.29 13.05
CA ARG A 21 -9.37 0.83 12.89
C ARG A 21 -10.73 0.16 12.70
N LEU A 22 -11.73 0.57 13.49
CA LEU A 22 -13.09 0.05 13.35
C LEU A 22 -13.69 0.40 11.98
N ALA A 23 -13.51 1.64 11.52
CA ALA A 23 -13.97 2.07 10.20
C ALA A 23 -13.33 1.24 9.07
N ASP A 24 -12.03 0.92 9.18
CA ASP A 24 -11.35 0.03 8.24
C ASP A 24 -11.89 -1.40 8.30
N CYS A 25 -12.14 -1.94 9.50
CA CYS A 25 -12.77 -3.26 9.65
C CYS A 25 -14.16 -3.30 9.01
N VAL A 26 -14.97 -2.25 9.18
CA VAL A 26 -16.32 -2.15 8.60
C VAL A 26 -16.26 -2.03 7.08
N ARG A 27 -15.31 -1.25 6.53
CA ARG A 27 -15.08 -1.19 5.08
C ARG A 27 -14.71 -2.55 4.49
N ARG A 28 -13.90 -3.33 5.22
CA ARG A 28 -13.49 -4.69 4.83
C ARG A 28 -14.62 -5.70 4.93
N LEU A 29 -15.48 -5.60 5.95
CA LEU A 29 -16.65 -6.47 6.13
C LEU A 29 -17.76 -6.21 5.11
N GLY A 30 -17.89 -4.98 4.61
CA GLY A 30 -18.88 -4.61 3.60
C GLY A 30 -18.51 -4.99 2.15
N ARG A 31 -17.29 -5.47 1.90
CA ARG A 31 -16.80 -5.84 0.57
C ARG A 31 -16.57 -7.34 0.50
N ALA A 32 -17.54 -8.07 -0.03
CA ALA A 32 -17.38 -9.47 -0.44
C ALA A 32 -16.57 -9.56 -1.76
N GLY A 33 -15.43 -8.88 -1.83
CA GLY A 33 -14.46 -8.98 -2.91
C GLY A 33 -13.30 -9.85 -2.43
N ASP A 34 -12.79 -10.73 -3.29
CA ASP A 34 -11.61 -11.51 -2.95
C ASP A 34 -10.35 -10.62 -2.98
N GLY A 35 -9.22 -11.13 -2.49
CA GLY A 35 -7.95 -10.37 -2.55
C GLY A 35 -7.47 -10.07 -3.98
N ILE A 36 -8.09 -10.68 -5.00
CA ILE A 36 -7.82 -10.42 -6.42
C ILE A 36 -8.58 -9.18 -6.88
N ASP A 37 -9.81 -8.94 -6.40
CA ASP A 37 -10.58 -7.72 -6.63
C ASP A 37 -9.87 -6.49 -6.03
N ASP A 38 -9.31 -6.62 -4.82
CA ASP A 38 -8.51 -5.57 -4.19
C ASP A 38 -7.20 -5.28 -4.99
N LEU A 39 -6.56 -6.32 -5.53
CA LEU A 39 -5.42 -6.14 -6.44
C LEU A 39 -5.86 -5.46 -7.75
N ARG A 40 -7.06 -5.75 -8.27
CA ARG A 40 -7.61 -5.18 -9.51
C ARG A 40 -8.15 -3.76 -9.37
N GLU A 41 -8.36 -3.28 -8.15
CA GLU A 41 -8.71 -1.89 -7.82
C GLU A 41 -7.49 -1.04 -7.37
N GLY A 42 -6.29 -1.63 -7.28
CA GLY A 42 -5.05 -0.92 -6.93
C GLY A 42 -4.82 -0.75 -5.43
N PHE A 43 -5.49 -1.56 -4.60
CA PHE A 43 -5.24 -1.61 -3.16
C PHE A 43 -3.90 -2.26 -2.81
N PHE A 44 -3.35 -3.04 -3.74
CA PHE A 44 -2.08 -3.72 -3.55
C PHE A 44 -1.11 -3.48 -4.70
N LEU A 45 0.17 -3.33 -4.35
CA LEU A 45 1.26 -3.18 -5.30
C LEU A 45 2.33 -4.23 -5.05
N THR A 46 2.97 -4.67 -6.13
CA THR A 46 4.27 -5.35 -6.03
C THR A 46 5.36 -4.34 -5.68
N VAL A 47 6.53 -4.84 -5.26
CA VAL A 47 7.71 -3.99 -4.98
C VAL A 47 8.09 -3.14 -6.20
N ALA A 48 8.11 -3.73 -7.39
CA ALA A 48 8.46 -3.03 -8.63
C ALA A 48 7.45 -1.91 -8.97
N GLN A 49 6.15 -2.18 -8.77
CA GLN A 49 5.11 -1.15 -8.97
C GLN A 49 5.21 -0.03 -7.93
N ALA A 50 5.43 -0.38 -6.65
CA ALA A 50 5.66 0.59 -5.59
C ALA A 50 6.89 1.46 -5.87
N ALA A 51 7.99 0.86 -6.30
CA ALA A 51 9.21 1.56 -6.70
C ALA A 51 8.94 2.54 -7.86
N THR A 52 8.19 2.10 -8.87
CA THR A 52 7.78 2.92 -10.01
C THR A 52 6.94 4.12 -9.58
N VAL A 53 5.87 3.92 -8.80
CA VAL A 53 5.01 5.04 -8.37
C VAL A 53 5.71 5.96 -7.39
N CYS A 54 6.61 5.43 -6.56
CA CYS A 54 7.40 6.24 -5.62
C CYS A 54 8.62 6.91 -6.25
N GLY A 55 8.99 6.56 -7.49
CA GLY A 55 10.18 7.10 -8.15
C GLY A 55 11.48 6.71 -7.46
N VAL A 56 11.54 5.51 -6.88
CA VAL A 56 12.70 4.99 -6.14
C VAL A 56 13.10 3.61 -6.66
N THR A 57 14.20 3.06 -6.13
CA THR A 57 14.63 1.70 -6.44
C THR A 57 13.86 0.67 -5.62
N ASP A 58 13.75 -0.56 -6.13
CA ASP A 58 13.19 -1.71 -5.39
C ASP A 58 13.88 -1.89 -4.03
N GLN A 59 15.20 -1.70 -3.97
CA GLN A 59 15.96 -1.78 -2.71
C GLN A 59 15.52 -0.73 -1.69
N ALA A 60 15.17 0.48 -2.13
CA ALA A 60 14.63 1.50 -1.23
C ALA A 60 13.28 1.05 -0.64
N VAL A 61 12.42 0.45 -1.46
CA VAL A 61 11.13 -0.10 -1.02
C VAL A 61 11.33 -1.23 -0.01
N TYR A 62 12.26 -2.16 -0.24
CA TYR A 62 12.60 -3.18 0.75
C TYR A 62 13.07 -2.59 2.08
N ASN A 63 13.88 -1.53 2.03
CA ASN A 63 14.32 -0.84 3.24
C ASN A 63 13.13 -0.19 3.97
N TRP A 64 12.14 0.35 3.25
CA TRP A 64 10.93 0.94 3.83
C TRP A 64 10.03 -0.11 4.47
N ILE A 65 9.91 -1.29 3.86
CA ILE A 65 9.18 -2.42 4.44
C ILE A 65 9.78 -2.79 5.81
N GLY A 66 11.09 -2.99 5.87
CA GLY A 66 11.78 -3.32 7.13
C GLY A 66 11.75 -2.18 8.16
N ASP A 67 11.74 -0.93 7.70
CA ASP A 67 11.57 0.24 8.59
C ASP A 67 10.17 0.33 9.18
N ALA A 68 9.14 0.16 8.36
CA ALA A 68 7.75 0.16 8.78
C ALA A 68 7.43 -0.99 9.74
N GLU A 69 8.02 -2.16 9.51
CA GLU A 69 7.90 -3.31 10.42
C GLU A 69 8.54 -3.03 11.79
N ARG A 70 9.75 -2.44 11.81
CA ARG A 70 10.41 -2.01 13.06
C ARG A 70 9.60 -0.97 13.83
N MET A 71 8.80 -0.15 13.15
CA MET A 71 7.89 0.82 13.76
C MET A 71 6.53 0.22 14.19
N GLY A 72 6.31 -1.09 14.01
CA GLY A 72 5.05 -1.77 14.33
C GLY A 72 3.89 -1.37 13.41
N ARG A 73 4.19 -0.80 12.24
CA ARG A 73 3.19 -0.36 11.25
C ARG A 73 3.52 -0.95 9.88
N PRO A 74 3.47 -2.29 9.71
CA PRO A 74 3.86 -2.93 8.46
C PRO A 74 3.02 -2.42 7.28
N ILE A 75 3.70 -2.01 6.21
CA ILE A 75 3.09 -1.55 4.96
C ILE A 75 2.95 -2.68 3.92
N ALA A 76 3.56 -3.83 4.18
CA ALA A 76 3.57 -4.96 3.26
C ALA A 76 3.45 -6.28 4.01
N GLU A 77 2.96 -7.29 3.32
CA GLU A 77 2.93 -8.68 3.76
C GLU A 77 3.67 -9.55 2.75
N LYS A 78 4.44 -10.52 3.24
CA LYS A 78 5.07 -11.55 2.39
C LYS A 78 4.13 -12.76 2.29
N ARG A 79 3.65 -13.06 1.08
CA ARG A 79 2.84 -14.25 0.79
C ARG A 79 3.61 -15.16 -0.17
N ALA A 80 3.85 -16.40 0.26
CA ALA A 80 4.80 -17.31 -0.38
C ALA A 80 6.15 -16.61 -0.61
N ASN A 81 6.46 -16.23 -1.85
CA ASN A 81 7.70 -15.55 -2.23
C ASN A 81 7.51 -14.13 -2.78
N VAL A 82 6.31 -13.57 -2.66
CA VAL A 82 5.99 -12.24 -3.19
C VAL A 82 5.63 -11.29 -2.05
N TRP A 83 6.16 -10.07 -2.10
CA TRP A 83 5.74 -8.98 -1.25
C TRP A 83 4.53 -8.29 -1.86
N ILE A 84 3.47 -8.20 -1.06
CA ILE A 84 2.24 -7.49 -1.39
C ILE A 84 2.22 -6.25 -0.51
N ILE A 85 2.29 -5.07 -1.13
CA ILE A 85 2.34 -3.78 -0.45
C ILE A 85 0.93 -3.19 -0.45
N ASP A 86 0.41 -2.83 0.71
CA ASP A 86 -0.85 -2.11 0.84
C ASP A 86 -0.64 -0.65 0.40
N THR A 87 -1.34 -0.24 -0.65
CA THR A 87 -1.18 1.08 -1.28
C THR A 87 -1.47 2.21 -0.31
N ALA A 88 -2.53 2.09 0.50
CA ALA A 88 -2.92 3.14 1.44
C ALA A 88 -1.87 3.30 2.55
N ARG A 89 -1.33 2.19 3.05
CA ARG A 89 -0.27 2.19 4.05
C ARG A 89 1.05 2.72 3.49
N LEU A 90 1.37 2.40 2.24
CA LEU A 90 2.53 2.98 1.54
C LEU A 90 2.39 4.50 1.42
N PHE A 91 1.22 5.02 1.02
CA PHE A 91 1.00 6.46 0.89
C PHE A 91 1.08 7.18 2.23
N ALA A 92 0.51 6.60 3.28
CA ALA A 92 0.65 7.12 4.63
C ALA A 92 2.12 7.13 5.10
N TYR A 93 2.91 6.11 4.74
CA TYR A 93 4.34 6.06 5.04
C TYR A 93 5.12 7.15 4.28
N VAL A 94 4.84 7.32 2.98
CA VAL A 94 5.46 8.38 2.15
C VAL A 94 5.15 9.76 2.71
N GLU A 95 3.89 10.02 3.03
CA GLU A 95 3.45 11.29 3.64
C GLU A 95 4.23 11.57 4.93
N LYS A 96 4.27 10.58 5.82
CA LYS A 96 4.86 10.77 7.14
C LYS A 96 6.39 10.85 7.14
N HIS A 97 7.07 10.15 6.21
CA HIS A 97 8.51 9.90 6.32
C HIS A 97 9.34 10.34 5.11
N ARG A 98 8.75 10.67 3.96
CA ARG A 98 9.49 10.88 2.70
C ARG A 98 9.28 12.23 2.03
N GLY A 99 8.29 13.02 2.46
CA GLY A 99 8.13 14.38 1.93
C GLY A 99 6.80 15.05 2.21
N GLY A 100 6.00 14.57 3.16
CA GLY A 100 4.72 15.18 3.50
C GLY A 100 3.63 14.93 2.46
N LEU A 101 2.56 15.71 2.58
CA LEU A 101 1.41 15.66 1.69
C LEU A 101 1.78 15.82 0.20
N PRO A 102 2.71 16.71 -0.20
CA PRO A 102 3.10 16.83 -1.62
C PRO A 102 3.65 15.53 -2.20
N ALA A 103 4.52 14.83 -1.46
CA ALA A 103 5.09 13.56 -1.91
C ALA A 103 4.00 12.50 -2.06
N ARG A 104 3.05 12.44 -1.13
CA ARG A 104 1.90 11.55 -1.23
C ARG A 104 1.08 11.82 -2.49
N VAL A 105 0.74 13.08 -2.75
CA VAL A 105 -0.05 13.47 -3.93
C VAL A 105 0.68 13.11 -5.23
N GLU A 106 2.00 13.28 -5.28
CA GLU A 106 2.79 12.87 -6.44
C GLU A 106 2.71 11.36 -6.69
N VAL A 107 2.88 10.54 -5.65
CA VAL A 107 2.78 9.08 -5.76
C VAL A 107 1.35 8.65 -6.16
N GLU A 108 0.31 9.27 -5.61
CA GLU A 108 -1.08 9.03 -5.99
C GLU A 108 -1.33 9.35 -7.47
N ASN A 109 -0.80 10.47 -7.95
CA ASN A 109 -0.94 10.86 -9.35
C ASN A 109 -0.20 9.89 -10.29
N ARG A 110 1.00 9.45 -9.92
CA ARG A 110 1.74 8.43 -10.68
C ARG A 110 1.01 7.10 -10.68
N LEU A 111 0.43 6.66 -9.56
CA LEU A 111 -0.39 5.46 -9.55
C LEU A 111 -1.53 5.59 -10.56
N ARG A 112 -2.24 6.72 -10.60
CA ARG A 112 -3.32 6.97 -11.58
C ARG A 112 -2.82 6.91 -13.03
N GLU A 113 -1.60 7.35 -13.30
CA GLU A 113 -0.99 7.30 -14.64
C GLU A 113 -0.64 5.87 -15.08
N PHE A 114 -0.07 5.08 -14.17
CA PHE A 114 0.37 3.71 -14.48
C PHE A 114 -0.76 2.69 -14.37
N TRP A 115 -1.79 2.96 -13.57
CA TRP A 115 -2.87 2.01 -13.30
C TRP A 115 -3.51 1.41 -14.56
N PRO A 116 -3.89 2.19 -15.59
CA PRO A 116 -4.50 1.64 -16.80
C PRO A 116 -3.64 0.56 -17.46
N LYS A 117 -2.31 0.78 -17.50
CA LYS A 117 -1.34 -0.15 -18.11
C LYS A 117 -1.17 -1.45 -17.32
N TRP A 118 -1.41 -1.42 -16.01
CA TRP A 118 -1.26 -2.59 -15.14
C TRP A 118 -2.58 -3.32 -14.92
N SER A 119 -3.71 -2.62 -15.05
CA SER A 119 -5.05 -3.18 -14.91
C SER A 119 -5.56 -3.87 -16.17
N GLU A 120 -4.91 -3.65 -17.33
CA GLU A 120 -5.26 -4.34 -18.57
C GLU A 120 -5.02 -5.85 -18.41
N PRO A 121 -6.03 -6.70 -18.70
CA PRO A 121 -5.82 -8.13 -18.78
C PRO A 121 -4.77 -8.38 -19.85
N LYS A 122 -3.64 -9.02 -19.50
CA LYS A 122 -2.78 -9.61 -20.53
C LYS A 122 -3.61 -10.68 -21.23
N GLU A 123 -4.12 -10.37 -22.41
CA GLU A 123 -4.66 -11.39 -23.31
C GLU A 123 -3.58 -12.45 -23.48
N TRP A 124 -3.85 -13.66 -22.98
CA TRP A 124 -3.04 -14.82 -23.24
C TRP A 124 -3.02 -15.03 -24.75
N ARG A 125 -1.87 -14.75 -25.40
CA ARG A 125 -1.63 -15.18 -26.78
C ARG A 125 -1.00 -16.57 -26.73
N PRO A 126 -1.68 -17.64 -27.19
CA PRO A 126 -1.14 -19.00 -27.18
C PRO A 126 0.08 -19.20 -28.10
N ASP A 127 0.37 -18.26 -28.99
CA ASP A 127 1.30 -18.45 -30.11
C ASP A 127 2.79 -18.34 -29.73
N GLU A 128 3.14 -18.04 -28.48
CA GLU A 128 4.54 -17.90 -28.04
C GLU A 128 5.18 -19.18 -27.49
N MET A 129 4.42 -20.27 -27.31
CA MET A 129 4.99 -21.55 -26.81
C MET A 129 5.65 -22.42 -27.89
N GLU A 130 5.46 -22.14 -29.17
CA GLU A 130 5.94 -23.03 -30.25
C GLU A 130 7.42 -22.83 -30.63
N ARG A 131 8.13 -21.87 -30.00
CA ARG A 131 9.54 -21.56 -30.34
C ARG A 131 10.58 -21.97 -29.29
N VAL A 132 10.20 -22.73 -28.26
CA VAL A 132 11.15 -23.20 -27.23
C VAL A 132 11.44 -24.70 -27.35
N SER A 133 11.06 -25.33 -28.47
CA SER A 133 11.36 -26.74 -28.75
C SER A 133 12.00 -26.90 -30.13
N GLU A 134 13.19 -26.33 -30.32
CA GLU A 134 14.17 -26.77 -31.33
C GLU A 134 15.55 -26.89 -30.69
#